data_AF-T0K4T0-F1
#
_entry.id   AF-T0K4T0-F1
#
_cell.length_a   1.000
_cell.length_b   1.000
_cell.length_c   1.000
_cell.angle_alpha   90.00
_cell.angle_beta   90.00
_cell.angle_gamma   90.00
#
_symmetry.space_group_name_H-M   'P 1'
#
loop_
_entity.id
_entity.type
_entity.pdbx_description
1 polymer ?
#
loop_
_entity_poly.entity_id
_entity_poly.type
_entity_poly.pdbx_seq_one_letter_code
_entity_poly.pdbx_strand_id
1 'polypeptide(L)'
;MTPLSPVAALGWLLAGALVLLALRLREGRAALAGLFGVALASGATLYVQDVVSLPEILGAGLIGLSLGYLLLRERHRPAAARLLLPLVPALAGMTALLAATIALLNPNGFGLLDEGLRIGSGARAILSAALLCGGAGIATALFASGRWRALLPLLSGGASVALGLLFAQAPLVALGALVAGAALRLGVSRPQDACPPADLP
;
A
#
# COMPACT_ATOMS: atom_id res chain seq x y z
N MET A 1 12.91 -8.49 -22.58
CA MET A 1 12.30 -7.28 -21.97
C MET A 1 11.45 -6.62 -23.05
N THR A 2 10.15 -6.85 -23.04
CA THR A 2 9.26 -6.12 -23.95
C THR A 2 9.26 -4.64 -23.56
N PRO A 3 9.36 -3.71 -24.53
CA PRO A 3 9.38 -2.29 -24.22
C PRO A 3 8.08 -1.93 -23.50
N LEU A 4 8.21 -1.29 -22.32
CA LEU A 4 7.08 -0.68 -21.65
C LEU A 4 6.41 0.29 -22.64
N SER A 5 5.10 0.15 -22.83
CA SER A 5 4.40 1.09 -23.70
C SER A 5 4.61 2.51 -23.14
N PRO A 6 5.04 3.48 -23.95
CA PRO A 6 5.35 4.82 -23.48
C PRO A 6 4.12 5.48 -22.83
N VAL A 7 2.92 5.09 -23.26
CA VAL A 7 1.64 5.51 -22.68
C VAL A 7 1.47 5.05 -21.24
N ALA A 8 1.79 3.79 -20.91
CA ALA A 8 1.71 3.29 -19.54
C ALA A 8 2.74 3.95 -18.62
N ALA A 9 3.95 4.18 -19.12
CA ALA A 9 5.00 4.89 -18.40
C ALA A 9 4.57 6.34 -18.08
N LEU A 10 3.99 7.05 -19.06
CA LEU A 10 3.41 8.38 -18.87
C LEU A 10 2.25 8.36 -17.86
N GLY A 11 1.39 7.35 -17.92
CA GLY A 11 0.31 7.16 -16.95
C GLY A 11 0.83 7.05 -15.51
N TRP A 12 1.83 6.21 -15.27
CA TRP A 12 2.43 6.09 -13.94
C TRP A 12 3.16 7.35 -13.49
N LEU A 13 3.84 8.05 -14.39
CA LEU A 13 4.47 9.34 -14.08
C LEU A 13 3.43 10.39 -13.70
N LEU A 14 2.34 10.48 -14.44
CA LEU A 14 1.26 11.43 -14.17
C LEU A 14 0.54 11.09 -12.87
N ALA A 15 0.30 9.81 -12.60
CA ALA A 15 -0.25 9.35 -11.32
C ALA A 15 0.67 9.71 -10.15
N GLY A 16 1.97 9.45 -10.28
CA GLY A 16 2.98 9.84 -9.29
C GLY A 16 3.02 11.35 -9.06
N ALA A 17 2.97 12.14 -10.13
CA ALA A 17 2.90 13.60 -10.07
C ALA A 17 1.62 14.07 -9.36
N LEU A 18 0.46 13.45 -9.63
CA LEU A 18 -0.81 13.77 -8.95
C LEU A 18 -0.74 13.45 -7.46
N VAL A 19 -0.09 12.36 -7.06
CA VAL A 19 0.09 12.03 -5.64
C VAL A 19 1.03 13.03 -4.96
N LEU A 20 2.14 13.40 -5.60
CA LEU A 20 3.02 14.46 -5.10
C LEU A 20 2.31 15.81 -5.01
N LEU A 21 1.45 16.10 -5.98
CA LEU A 21 0.60 17.28 -6.00
C LEU A 21 -0.38 17.22 -4.82
N ALA A 22 -1.04 16.08 -4.59
CA ALA A 22 -1.93 15.87 -3.45
C ALA A 22 -1.25 16.13 -2.10
N LEU A 23 0.03 15.77 -1.96
CA LEU A 23 0.82 16.06 -0.76
C LEU A 23 1.13 17.56 -0.57
N ARG A 24 1.13 18.35 -1.66
CA ARG A 24 1.35 19.80 -1.60
C ARG A 24 0.08 20.61 -1.42
N LEU A 25 -1.07 20.11 -1.88
CA LEU A 25 -2.34 20.81 -1.74
C LEU A 25 -2.87 20.72 -0.30
N ARG A 26 -3.67 21.72 0.08
CA ARG A 26 -4.45 21.71 1.31
C ARG A 26 -5.91 21.36 1.03
N GLU A 27 -6.52 20.67 2.00
CA GLU A 27 -7.96 20.38 2.07
C GLU A 27 -8.53 19.62 0.85
N GLY A 28 -9.83 19.73 0.56
CA GLY A 28 -10.57 18.84 -0.36
C GLY A 28 -9.94 18.64 -1.75
N ARG A 29 -9.10 19.57 -2.21
CA ARG A 29 -8.32 19.42 -3.45
C ARG A 29 -7.21 18.38 -3.36
N ALA A 30 -6.59 18.21 -2.20
CA ALA A 30 -5.62 17.13 -1.96
C ALA A 30 -6.30 15.75 -2.05
N ALA A 31 -7.52 15.63 -1.52
CA ALA A 31 -8.29 14.38 -1.58
C ALA A 31 -8.69 14.04 -3.02
N LEU A 32 -9.15 15.01 -3.80
CA LEU A 32 -9.50 14.82 -5.21
C LEU A 32 -8.28 14.47 -6.06
N ALA A 33 -7.17 15.20 -5.91
CA ALA A 33 -5.92 14.91 -6.63
C ALA A 33 -5.39 13.50 -6.30
N GLY A 34 -5.48 13.08 -5.03
CA GLY A 34 -5.14 11.72 -4.63
C GLY A 34 -6.04 10.67 -5.27
N LEU A 35 -7.36 10.90 -5.30
CA LEU A 35 -8.33 9.97 -5.90
C LEU A 35 -8.08 9.80 -7.41
N PHE A 36 -7.87 10.91 -8.13
CA PHE A 36 -7.51 10.86 -9.55
C PHE A 36 -6.18 10.15 -9.78
N GLY A 37 -5.17 10.39 -8.93
CA GLY A 37 -3.89 9.70 -9.00
C GLY A 37 -4.02 8.19 -8.85
N VAL A 38 -4.79 7.72 -7.87
CA VAL A 38 -5.06 6.28 -7.65
C VAL A 38 -5.84 5.69 -8.83
N ALA A 39 -6.90 6.35 -9.29
CA ALA A 39 -7.70 5.87 -10.42
C ALA A 39 -6.86 5.74 -11.71
N LEU A 40 -5.99 6.72 -11.96
CA LEU A 40 -5.10 6.72 -13.12
C LEU A 40 -4.02 5.65 -13.02
N ALA A 41 -3.46 5.44 -11.82
CA ALA A 41 -2.54 4.33 -11.57
C ALA A 41 -3.21 2.98 -11.83
N SER A 42 -4.41 2.74 -11.29
CA SER A 42 -5.17 1.51 -11.52
C SER A 42 -5.47 1.30 -13.01
N GLY A 43 -5.90 2.34 -13.72
CA GLY A 43 -6.15 2.27 -15.16
C GLY A 43 -4.90 1.94 -15.97
N ALA A 44 -3.76 2.55 -15.64
CA ALA A 44 -2.47 2.24 -16.29
C ALA A 44 -2.03 0.79 -16.02
N THR A 45 -2.26 0.26 -14.82
CA THR A 45 -1.97 -1.14 -14.50
C THR A 45 -2.85 -2.11 -15.30
N LEU A 46 -4.15 -1.81 -15.41
CA LEU A 46 -5.09 -2.60 -16.22
C LEU A 46 -4.76 -2.56 -17.72
N TYR A 47 -4.14 -1.47 -18.20
CA TYR A 47 -3.73 -1.35 -19.60
C TYR A 47 -2.49 -2.20 -19.92
N VAL A 48 -1.59 -2.39 -18.95
CA VAL A 48 -0.34 -3.14 -19.14
C VAL A 48 -0.52 -4.64 -18.96
N GLN A 49 -1.44 -5.05 -18.09
CA GLN A 49 -1.74 -6.46 -17.88
C GLN A 49 -2.84 -6.89 -18.85
N ASP A 50 -2.55 -7.86 -19.73
CA ASP A 50 -3.56 -8.58 -20.50
C ASP A 50 -4.37 -9.45 -19.54
N VAL A 51 -5.39 -8.86 -18.89
CA VAL A 51 -6.19 -9.56 -17.89
C VAL A 51 -7.42 -10.17 -18.56
N VAL A 52 -7.42 -11.50 -18.71
CA VAL A 52 -8.60 -12.29 -19.09
C VAL A 52 -9.74 -12.10 -18.06
N SER A 53 -9.40 -11.80 -16.81
CA SER A 53 -10.31 -11.57 -15.68
C SER A 53 -10.64 -10.10 -15.39
N LEU A 54 -10.60 -9.21 -16.40
CA LEU A 54 -10.98 -7.80 -16.27
C LEU A 54 -12.30 -7.53 -15.50
N PRO A 55 -13.43 -8.21 -15.79
CA PRO A 55 -14.67 -7.96 -15.07
C PRO A 55 -14.60 -8.36 -13.59
N GLU A 56 -13.82 -9.40 -13.25
CA GLU A 56 -13.67 -9.87 -11.87
C GLU A 56 -12.84 -8.88 -11.03
N ILE A 57 -11.77 -8.31 -11.61
CA ILE A 57 -10.97 -7.27 -10.95
C ILE A 57 -11.82 -6.01 -10.71
N LEU A 58 -12.59 -5.58 -11.71
CA LEU A 58 -13.48 -4.43 -11.56
C LEU A 58 -14.56 -4.69 -10.49
N GLY A 59 -15.14 -5.90 -10.46
CA GLY A 59 -16.10 -6.31 -9.44
C GLY A 59 -15.51 -6.27 -8.03
N ALA A 60 -14.33 -6.87 -7.83
CA ALA A 60 -13.62 -6.85 -6.55
C ALA A 60 -13.24 -5.42 -6.12
N GLY A 61 -12.80 -4.59 -7.06
CA GLY A 61 -12.48 -3.19 -6.82
C GLY A 61 -13.71 -2.38 -6.39
N LEU A 62 -14.85 -2.57 -7.04
CA LEU A 62 -16.11 -1.91 -6.69
C LEU A 62 -16.61 -2.33 -5.30
N ILE A 63 -16.50 -3.62 -4.95
CA ILE A 63 -16.85 -4.11 -3.62
C ILE A 63 -15.96 -3.45 -2.56
N GLY A 64 -14.63 -3.45 -2.76
CA GLY A 64 -13.69 -2.81 -1.86
C GLY A 64 -13.93 -1.32 -1.69
N LEU A 65 -14.18 -0.60 -2.79
CA LEU A 65 -14.50 0.83 -2.78
C LEU A 65 -15.81 1.12 -2.03
N SER A 66 -16.84 0.30 -2.25
CA SER A 66 -18.15 0.44 -1.62
C SER A 66 -18.07 0.20 -0.11
N LEU A 67 -17.37 -0.84 0.32
CA LEU A 67 -17.16 -1.14 1.74
C LEU A 67 -16.36 -0.05 2.43
N GLY A 68 -15.30 0.46 1.77
CA GLY A 68 -14.52 1.60 2.25
C GLY A 68 -15.38 2.87 2.38
N TYR A 69 -16.21 3.17 1.40
CA TYR A 69 -17.12 4.31 1.44
C TYR A 69 -18.12 4.20 2.60
N LEU A 70 -18.73 3.02 2.81
CA LEU A 70 -19.64 2.76 3.91
C LEU A 70 -18.96 2.95 5.28
N LEU A 71 -17.73 2.43 5.46
CA LEU A 71 -16.95 2.60 6.68
C LEU A 71 -16.59 4.06 6.96
N LEU A 72 -16.42 4.88 5.92
CA LEU A 72 -16.04 6.29 6.03
C LEU A 72 -17.25 7.24 6.11
N ARG A 73 -18.48 6.78 5.84
CA ARG A 73 -19.69 7.61 5.82
C ARG A 73 -20.01 8.23 7.18
N GLU A 74 -19.64 7.56 8.29
CA GLU A 74 -19.90 8.02 9.66
C GLU A 74 -18.75 8.85 10.29
N ARG A 75 -17.98 9.57 9.47
CA ARG A 75 -16.76 10.32 9.88
C ARG A 75 -16.95 11.42 10.93
N HIS A 76 -18.18 11.76 11.34
CA HIS A 76 -18.44 12.85 12.29
C HIS A 76 -18.11 12.50 13.74
N ARG A 77 -17.80 11.24 14.05
CA ARG A 77 -17.39 10.85 15.42
C ARG A 77 -15.85 10.84 15.56
N PRO A 78 -15.27 11.52 16.55
CA PRO A 78 -13.81 11.45 16.80
C PRO A 78 -13.33 10.02 17.11
N ALA A 79 -14.23 9.15 17.60
CA ALA A 79 -13.97 7.73 17.77
C ALA A 79 -13.73 6.97 16.45
N ALA A 80 -14.41 7.36 15.35
CA ALA A 80 -14.26 6.72 14.05
C ALA A 80 -12.87 6.97 13.45
N ALA A 81 -12.31 8.18 13.64
CA ALA A 81 -10.95 8.50 13.20
C ALA A 81 -9.89 7.66 13.92
N ARG A 82 -10.10 7.33 15.21
CA ARG A 82 -9.17 6.52 16.01
C ARG A 82 -9.09 5.07 15.55
N LEU A 83 -10.19 4.54 15.01
CA LEU A 83 -10.29 3.17 14.51
C LEU A 83 -9.78 3.04 13.06
N LEU A 84 -10.10 4.01 12.21
CA LEU A 84 -9.76 3.96 10.78
C LEU A 84 -8.26 4.22 10.51
N LEU A 85 -7.60 5.05 11.31
CA LEU A 85 -6.20 5.43 11.10
C LEU A 85 -5.21 4.25 11.12
N PRO A 86 -5.28 3.28 12.06
CA PRO A 86 -4.44 2.08 12.02
C PRO A 86 -4.97 0.98 11.11
N LEU A 87 -6.28 0.92 10.85
CA LEU A 87 -6.90 -0.17 10.09
C LEU A 87 -6.50 -0.15 8.61
N VAL A 88 -6.46 1.03 7.98
CA VAL A 88 -6.10 1.17 6.56
C VAL A 88 -4.68 0.67 6.26
N PRO A 89 -3.62 1.11 6.97
CA PRO A 89 -2.27 0.58 6.73
C PRO A 89 -2.13 -0.90 7.11
N ALA A 90 -2.92 -1.40 8.07
CA ALA A 90 -2.96 -2.83 8.39
C ALA A 90 -3.54 -3.66 7.23
N LEU A 91 -4.65 -3.22 6.64
CA LEU A 91 -5.24 -3.83 5.45
C LEU A 91 -4.27 -3.81 4.27
N ALA A 92 -3.55 -2.70 4.07
CA ALA A 92 -2.52 -2.60 3.04
C ALA A 92 -1.35 -3.59 3.31
N GLY A 93 -0.90 -3.75 4.55
CA GLY A 93 0.05 -4.79 4.93
C GLY A 93 -0.45 -6.21 4.63
N MET A 94 -1.74 -6.47 4.87
CA MET A 94 -2.36 -7.76 4.56
C MET A 94 -2.45 -8.04 3.06
N THR A 95 -2.80 -7.04 2.24
CA THR A 95 -2.75 -7.19 0.78
C THR A 95 -1.35 -7.52 0.28
N ALA A 96 -0.32 -6.91 0.91
CA ALA A 96 1.06 -7.19 0.54
C ALA A 96 1.49 -8.62 0.91
N LEU A 97 1.06 -9.10 2.08
CA LEU A 97 1.27 -10.47 2.52
C LEU A 97 0.61 -11.47 1.56
N LEU A 98 -0.67 -11.25 1.22
CA LEU A 98 -1.40 -12.08 0.25
C LEU A 98 -0.71 -12.11 -1.11
N ALA A 99 -0.27 -10.95 -1.63
CA ALA A 99 0.46 -10.86 -2.89
C ALA A 99 1.78 -11.64 -2.86
N ALA A 100 2.54 -11.55 -1.77
CA ALA A 100 3.77 -12.32 -1.60
C ALA A 100 3.50 -13.83 -1.49
N THR A 101 2.42 -14.25 -0.81
CA THR A 101 2.01 -15.66 -0.74
C THR A 101 1.61 -16.21 -2.11
N ILE A 102 0.87 -15.44 -2.92
CA ILE A 102 0.52 -15.83 -4.29
C ILE A 102 1.78 -15.98 -5.15
N ALA A 103 2.77 -15.10 -4.98
CA ALA A 103 4.05 -15.20 -5.66
C ALA A 103 4.86 -16.45 -5.25
N LEU A 104 4.73 -16.93 -4.01
CA LEU A 104 5.30 -18.20 -3.57
C LEU A 104 4.60 -19.42 -4.18
N LEU A 105 3.28 -19.35 -4.34
CA LEU A 105 2.50 -20.45 -4.90
C LEU A 105 2.72 -20.62 -6.40
N ASN A 106 2.94 -19.52 -7.13
CA ASN A 106 3.16 -19.53 -8.57
C ASN A 106 4.41 -18.71 -8.98
N PRO A 107 5.63 -19.13 -8.58
CA PRO A 107 6.85 -18.36 -8.83
C PRO A 107 7.18 -18.24 -10.32
N ASN A 108 6.74 -19.22 -11.14
CA ASN A 108 6.92 -19.20 -12.59
C ASN A 108 6.15 -18.05 -13.25
N GLY A 109 4.89 -17.82 -12.83
CA GLY A 109 4.03 -16.77 -13.42
C GLY A 109 4.56 -15.35 -13.18
N PHE A 110 5.41 -15.18 -12.17
CA PHE A 110 6.06 -13.90 -11.85
C PHE A 110 7.52 -13.82 -12.32
N GLY A 111 8.03 -14.82 -13.05
CA GLY A 111 9.41 -14.84 -13.54
C GLY A 111 10.46 -14.89 -12.43
N LEU A 112 10.12 -15.48 -11.27
CA LEU A 112 11.00 -15.54 -10.10
C LEU A 112 11.94 -16.76 -10.11
N LEU A 113 11.77 -17.67 -11.06
CA LEU A 113 12.58 -18.87 -11.23
C LEU A 113 13.85 -18.55 -12.00
N ASP A 114 14.97 -19.02 -11.48
CA ASP A 114 16.28 -19.01 -12.14
C ASP A 114 16.48 -20.27 -12.99
N GLU A 115 17.60 -20.38 -13.72
CA GLU A 115 17.92 -21.48 -14.64
C GLU A 115 17.82 -22.89 -13.99
N GLY A 116 17.91 -22.97 -12.66
CA GLY A 116 17.76 -24.21 -11.88
C GLY A 116 16.35 -24.53 -11.37
N LEU A 117 15.27 -23.91 -11.88
CA LEU A 117 13.89 -24.04 -11.35
C LEU A 117 13.79 -23.71 -9.84
N ARG A 118 14.72 -22.89 -9.36
CA ARG A 118 14.80 -22.42 -7.99
C ARG A 118 14.51 -20.94 -7.99
N ILE A 119 13.79 -20.46 -6.97
CA ILE A 119 13.63 -19.01 -6.77
C ILE A 119 15.03 -18.39 -6.64
N GLY A 120 15.34 -17.40 -7.48
CA GLY A 120 16.64 -16.73 -7.47
C GLY A 120 16.97 -16.16 -6.09
N SER A 121 18.25 -16.12 -5.70
CA SER A 121 18.67 -15.68 -4.36
C SER A 121 18.22 -14.24 -4.05
N GLY A 122 18.29 -13.34 -5.03
CA GLY A 122 17.78 -11.96 -4.92
C GLY A 122 16.26 -11.90 -4.76
N ALA A 123 15.52 -12.67 -5.58
CA ALA A 123 14.07 -12.76 -5.49
C ALA A 123 13.61 -13.30 -4.12
N ARG A 124 14.29 -14.32 -3.58
CA ARG A 124 14.00 -14.86 -2.23
C ARG A 124 14.15 -13.81 -1.14
N ALA A 125 15.21 -13.01 -1.17
CA ALA A 125 15.46 -11.99 -0.16
C ALA A 125 14.39 -10.89 -0.18
N ILE A 126 13.95 -10.49 -1.37
CA ILE A 126 12.89 -9.48 -1.53
C ILE A 126 11.53 -10.07 -1.10
N LEU A 127 11.27 -11.33 -1.43
CA LEU A 127 10.02 -12.01 -1.09
C LEU A 127 9.91 -12.24 0.42
N SER A 128 11.00 -12.65 1.08
CA SER A 128 11.03 -12.76 2.55
C SER A 128 10.86 -11.40 3.22
N ALA A 129 11.46 -10.33 2.69
CA ALA A 129 11.23 -8.97 3.18
C ALA A 129 9.77 -8.55 3.03
N ALA A 130 9.11 -8.84 1.90
CA ALA A 130 7.69 -8.54 1.69
C ALA A 130 6.80 -9.28 2.70
N LEU A 131 7.06 -10.58 2.93
CA LEU A 131 6.34 -11.40 3.92
C LEU A 131 6.55 -10.89 5.35
N LEU A 132 7.79 -10.55 5.71
CA LEU A 132 8.12 -10.04 7.03
C LEU A 132 7.49 -8.67 7.27
N CYS A 133 7.56 -7.74 6.32
CA CYS A 133 6.94 -6.43 6.45
C CYS A 133 5.40 -6.52 6.49
N GLY A 134 4.78 -7.35 5.64
CA GLY A 134 3.34 -7.58 5.64
C GLY A 134 2.86 -8.26 6.92
N GLY A 135 3.56 -9.31 7.36
CA GLY A 135 3.25 -10.04 8.59
C GLY A 135 3.46 -9.21 9.84
N ALA A 136 4.56 -8.44 9.91
CA ALA A 136 4.80 -7.49 10.98
C ALA A 136 3.72 -6.39 11.00
N GLY A 137 3.24 -5.94 9.84
CA GLY A 137 2.13 -4.99 9.73
C GLY A 137 0.83 -5.52 10.37
N ILE A 138 0.49 -6.79 10.12
CA ILE A 138 -0.69 -7.42 10.75
C ILE A 138 -0.45 -7.62 12.26
N ALA A 139 0.71 -8.15 12.65
CA ALA A 139 1.03 -8.40 14.04
C ALA A 139 1.01 -7.10 14.86
N THR A 140 1.56 -6.01 14.32
CA THR A 140 1.52 -4.70 14.97
C THR A 140 0.11 -4.12 15.02
N ALA A 141 -0.75 -4.41 14.05
CA ALA A 141 -2.14 -3.96 14.07
C ALA A 141 -2.96 -4.67 15.16
N LEU A 142 -2.70 -5.96 15.36
CA LEU A 142 -3.43 -6.80 16.32
C LEU A 142 -2.93 -6.63 17.75
N PHE A 143 -1.61 -6.64 17.96
CA PHE A 143 -1.02 -6.72 19.30
C PHE A 143 -0.49 -5.40 19.83
N ALA A 144 -0.18 -4.44 18.95
CA ALA A 144 0.54 -3.27 19.39
C ALA A 144 -0.40 -2.17 19.91
N SER A 145 -0.03 -1.57 21.04
CA SER A 145 -0.69 -0.42 21.66
C SER A 145 0.23 0.81 21.65
N GLY A 146 -0.37 2.01 21.61
CA GLY A 146 0.38 3.27 21.67
C GLY A 146 1.34 3.49 20.49
N ARG A 147 2.60 3.86 20.79
CA ARG A 147 3.64 4.28 19.84
C ARG A 147 3.93 3.26 18.74
N TRP A 148 3.74 1.98 19.01
CA TRP A 148 3.97 0.92 18.02
C TRP A 148 2.98 0.96 16.84
N ARG A 149 1.77 1.51 17.03
CA ARG A 149 0.82 1.70 15.92
C ARG A 149 1.29 2.76 14.92
N ALA A 150 2.22 3.65 15.31
CA ALA A 150 2.82 4.61 14.39
C ALA A 150 3.79 3.95 13.38
N LEU A 151 4.22 2.70 13.64
CA LEU A 151 5.08 1.93 12.73
C LEU A 151 4.27 1.23 11.62
N LEU A 152 2.95 1.12 11.74
CA LEU A 152 2.09 0.50 10.72
C LEU A 152 2.28 1.08 9.31
N PRO A 153 2.23 2.41 9.10
CA PRO A 153 2.47 2.99 7.78
C PRO A 153 3.90 2.77 7.28
N LEU A 154 4.88 2.64 8.18
CA LEU A 154 6.26 2.30 7.80
C LEU A 154 6.34 0.86 7.28
N LEU A 155 5.72 -0.08 7.99
CA LEU A 155 5.72 -1.50 7.62
C LEU A 155 4.93 -1.76 6.33
N SER A 156 3.77 -1.12 6.17
CA SER A 156 2.97 -1.20 4.95
C SER A 156 3.67 -0.53 3.74
N GLY A 157 4.29 0.63 3.94
CA GLY A 157 5.11 1.30 2.93
C GLY A 157 6.31 0.44 2.51
N GLY A 158 7.02 -0.14 3.49
CA GLY A 158 8.14 -1.04 3.25
C GLY A 158 7.73 -2.32 2.51
N ALA A 159 6.59 -2.91 2.84
CA ALA A 159 6.04 -4.06 2.11
C ALA A 159 5.73 -3.71 0.65
N SER A 160 5.23 -2.50 0.38
CA SER A 160 4.95 -2.02 -0.97
C SER A 160 6.23 -1.81 -1.78
N VAL A 161 7.32 -1.33 -1.16
CA VAL A 161 8.64 -1.23 -1.79
C VAL A 161 9.17 -2.61 -2.16
N ALA A 162 9.09 -3.57 -1.24
CA ALA A 162 9.55 -4.93 -1.48
C ALA A 162 8.80 -5.57 -2.66
N LEU A 163 7.47 -5.44 -2.72
CA LEU A 163 6.68 -5.93 -3.86
C LEU A 163 6.96 -5.17 -5.15
N GLY A 164 7.16 -3.86 -5.08
CA GLY A 164 7.54 -3.05 -6.23
C GLY A 164 8.87 -3.48 -6.84
N LEU A 165 9.85 -3.82 -6.00
CA LEU A 165 11.13 -4.40 -6.45
C LEU A 165 10.95 -5.81 -7.00
N LEU A 166 10.11 -6.63 -6.36
CA LEU A 166 9.84 -8.01 -6.76
C LEU A 166 9.19 -8.10 -8.15
N PHE A 167 8.23 -7.21 -8.44
CA PHE A 167 7.48 -7.20 -9.69
C PHE A 167 8.02 -6.18 -10.71
N ALA A 168 9.16 -5.54 -10.43
CA ALA A 168 9.73 -4.46 -11.24
C ALA A 168 8.74 -3.30 -11.55
N GLN A 169 7.91 -2.96 -10.56
CA GLN A 169 6.89 -1.90 -10.64
C GLN A 169 7.40 -0.62 -9.98
N ALA A 170 7.95 0.30 -10.78
CA ALA A 170 8.40 1.62 -10.35
C ALA A 170 7.40 2.42 -9.48
N PRO A 171 6.08 2.48 -9.79
CA PRO A 171 5.14 3.26 -8.98
C PRO A 171 4.98 2.72 -7.55
N LEU A 172 5.01 1.39 -7.37
CA LEU A 172 4.92 0.77 -6.04
C LEU A 172 6.14 1.10 -5.18
N VAL A 173 7.33 1.11 -5.78
CA VAL A 173 8.57 1.49 -5.10
C VAL A 173 8.53 2.97 -4.70
N ALA A 174 8.20 3.87 -5.64
CA ALA A 174 8.21 5.30 -5.38
C ALA A 174 7.20 5.70 -4.31
N LEU A 175 5.96 5.23 -4.41
CA LEU A 175 4.89 5.55 -3.45
C LEU A 175 5.14 4.88 -2.09
N GLY A 176 5.56 3.61 -2.09
CA GLY A 176 5.90 2.90 -0.85
C GLY A 176 7.02 3.59 -0.08
N ALA A 177 8.07 4.04 -0.79
CA ALA A 177 9.18 4.77 -0.19
C ALA A 177 8.76 6.14 0.35
N LEU A 178 7.87 6.86 -0.35
CA LEU A 178 7.31 8.13 0.12
C LEU A 178 6.50 7.94 1.41
N VAL A 179 5.65 6.92 1.47
CA VAL A 179 4.85 6.61 2.66
C VAL A 179 5.74 6.19 3.83
N ALA A 180 6.72 5.31 3.59
CA ALA A 180 7.69 4.88 4.59
C ALA A 180 8.52 6.07 5.13
N GLY A 181 9.00 6.93 4.24
CA GLY A 181 9.76 8.13 4.61
C GLY A 181 8.93 9.15 5.40
N ALA A 182 7.67 9.36 5.01
CA ALA A 182 6.74 10.21 5.77
C ALA A 182 6.44 9.61 7.15
N ALA A 183 6.24 8.29 7.24
CA ALA A 183 6.02 7.58 8.49
C ALA A 183 7.21 7.71 9.45
N LEU A 184 8.44 7.61 8.95
CA LEU A 184 9.65 7.84 9.76
C LEU A 184 9.70 9.25 10.32
N ARG A 185 9.42 10.27 9.49
CA ARG A 185 9.39 11.67 9.95
C ARG A 185 8.30 11.91 11.00
N LEU A 186 7.12 11.33 10.82
CA LEU A 186 5.99 11.50 11.74
C LEU A 186 6.14 10.68 13.03
N GLY A 187 6.74 9.49 12.95
CA GLY A 187 7.02 8.64 14.11
C GLY A 187 8.09 9.20 15.03
N VAL A 188 9.03 10.00 14.49
CA VAL A 188 10.08 10.68 15.26
C VAL A 188 9.58 11.98 15.91
N SER A 189 8.58 12.66 15.30
CA SER A 189 8.17 14.02 15.71
C SER A 189 6.95 14.11 16.64
N ARG A 190 6.27 12.99 16.94
CA ARG A 190 5.17 12.96 17.92
C ARG A 190 5.44 12.00 19.09
N PRO A 191 6.23 12.41 20.10
CA PRO A 191 5.99 11.91 21.45
C PRO A 191 4.57 12.33 21.88
N GLN A 192 3.80 11.40 22.43
CA GLN A 192 2.40 11.57 22.84
C GLN A 192 2.29 12.40 24.13
N ASP A 193 2.74 13.64 24.13
CA ASP A 193 2.39 14.54 25.22
C ASP A 193 0.94 15.01 25.00
N ALA A 194 0.11 14.84 26.04
CA ALA A 194 -1.30 15.20 26.18
C ALA A 194 -2.36 14.21 25.68
N CYS A 195 -2.58 13.14 26.45
CA CYS A 195 -3.95 12.83 26.89
C CYS A 195 -3.90 12.63 28.42
N PRO A 196 -4.58 13.47 29.24
CA PRO A 196 -4.66 13.24 30.67
C PRO A 196 -5.36 11.90 30.97
N PRO A 197 -5.06 11.24 32.10
CA PRO A 197 -5.79 10.05 32.50
C PRO A 197 -7.28 10.39 32.60
N ALA A 198 -8.10 9.63 31.88
CA ALA A 198 -9.54 9.68 32.08
C ALA A 198 -9.80 9.11 33.48
N ASP A 199 -10.24 9.97 34.39
CA ASP A 199 -10.85 9.58 35.65
C ASP A 199 -12.00 8.60 35.35
N LEU A 200 -11.93 7.44 35.98
CA LEU A 200 -12.98 6.42 35.99
C LEU A 200 -14.10 6.89 36.93
N PRO A 201 -15.40 6.77 36.57
CA PRO A 201 -16.44 6.57 37.57
C PRO A 201 -16.40 5.15 38.14
#